data_AF-A0A7X5KPA4-F1
#
_entry.id   AF-A0A7X5KPA4-F1
#
_cell.length_a   1.000
_cell.length_b   1.000
_cell.length_c   1.000
_cell.angle_alpha   90.00
_cell.angle_beta   90.00
_cell.angle_gamma   90.00
#
_symmetry.space_group_name_H-M   'P 1'
#
loop_
_entity.id
_entity.type
_entity.pdbx_description
1 polymer ?
#
loop_
_entity_poly.entity_id
_entity_poly.type
_entity_poly.pdbx_seq_one_letter_code
_entity_poly.pdbx_strand_id
1 'polypeptide(L)'
;MQSSQGDVEQVLSKLRQAIDTENFELWPRRKNMESFARLGIMPKDAIDEIYGLTYKEYVAGPEIDRDKPESEKLWIFKMMIMGHMFYIKFKIKNINSQLLVISCHIDYI
;
A
#
# COMPACT_ATOMS: atom_id res chain seq x y z
N MET A 1 -6.26 -15.80 1.15
CA MET A 1 -7.73 -15.79 1.01
C MET A 1 -8.06 -14.55 0.20
N GLN A 2 -8.92 -14.64 -0.82
CA GLN A 2 -9.23 -13.48 -1.65
C GLN A 2 -10.49 -12.81 -1.09
N SER A 3 -10.38 -11.56 -0.65
CA SER A 3 -11.53 -10.74 -0.24
C SER A 3 -12.48 -10.42 -1.40
N SER A 4 -13.73 -10.13 -1.06
CA SER A 4 -14.72 -9.67 -2.03
C SER A 4 -14.37 -8.26 -2.55
N GLN A 5 -14.91 -7.88 -3.71
CA GLN A 5 -14.77 -6.51 -4.20
C GLN A 5 -15.26 -5.48 -3.18
N GLY A 6 -16.38 -5.75 -2.49
CA GLY A 6 -16.90 -4.85 -1.46
C GLY A 6 -15.93 -4.63 -0.30
N ASP A 7 -15.23 -5.67 0.16
CA ASP A 7 -14.23 -5.55 1.24
C ASP A 7 -13.02 -4.74 0.80
N VAL A 8 -12.59 -4.93 -0.45
CA VAL A 8 -11.47 -4.19 -1.02
C VAL A 8 -11.84 -2.71 -1.19
N GLU A 9 -13.02 -2.40 -1.70
CA GLU A 9 -13.48 -1.00 -1.81
C GLU A 9 -13.59 -0.33 -0.43
N GLN A 10 -13.99 -1.06 0.60
CA GLN A 10 -14.00 -0.54 1.98
C GLN A 10 -12.59 -0.21 2.48
N VAL A 11 -11.59 -1.07 2.25
CA VAL A 11 -10.23 -0.75 2.68
C VAL A 11 -9.63 0.40 1.86
N LEU A 12 -9.93 0.47 0.56
CA LEU A 12 -9.50 1.57 -0.31
C LEU A 12 -10.12 2.91 0.11
N SER A 13 -11.39 2.91 0.54
CA SER A 13 -12.02 4.10 1.11
C SER A 13 -11.31 4.59 2.37
N LYS A 14 -10.93 3.68 3.28
CA LYS A 14 -10.17 4.04 4.49
C LYS A 14 -8.75 4.51 4.16
N LEU A 15 -8.11 3.91 3.15
CA LEU A 15 -6.82 4.35 2.64
C LEU A 15 -6.88 5.79 2.13
N ARG A 16 -7.88 6.13 1.30
CA ARG A 16 -8.08 7.50 0.79
C ARG A 16 -8.30 8.48 1.94
N GLN A 17 -9.17 8.13 2.88
CA GLN A 17 -9.42 8.95 4.07
C GLN A 17 -8.14 9.23 4.88
N ALA A 18 -7.29 8.22 5.06
CA ALA A 18 -6.02 8.37 5.75
C ALA A 18 -5.05 9.27 4.98
N ILE A 19 -5.03 9.21 3.65
CA ILE A 19 -4.22 10.10 2.80
C ILE A 19 -4.75 11.54 2.85
N ASP A 20 -6.07 11.73 2.68
CA ASP A 20 -6.73 13.04 2.70
C ASP A 20 -6.55 13.78 4.03
N THR A 21 -6.36 13.04 5.13
CA THR A 21 -6.13 13.58 6.47
C THR A 21 -4.66 13.63 6.87
N GLU A 22 -3.74 13.39 5.93
CA GLU A 22 -2.28 13.31 6.16
C GLU A 22 -1.88 12.30 7.27
N ASN A 23 -2.75 11.33 7.53
CA ASN A 23 -2.61 10.31 8.56
C ASN A 23 -2.04 9.01 7.98
N PHE A 24 -0.87 9.13 7.36
CA PHE A 24 -0.18 8.00 6.74
C PHE A 24 1.32 8.01 7.05
N GLU A 25 1.95 6.85 6.91
CA GLU A 25 3.39 6.68 7.04
C GLU A 25 3.88 5.67 6.00
N LEU A 26 4.91 6.05 5.25
CA LEU A 26 5.62 5.14 4.36
C LEU A 26 6.88 4.62 5.05
N TRP A 27 6.92 3.31 5.32
CA TRP A 27 8.02 2.70 6.04
C TRP A 27 9.32 2.79 5.22
N PRO A 28 10.42 3.36 5.76
CA PRO A 28 11.64 3.66 5.00
C PRO A 28 12.50 2.40 4.80
N ARG A 29 12.01 1.46 3.98
CA ARG A 29 12.79 0.27 3.60
C ARG A 29 13.75 0.59 2.46
N ARG A 30 14.95 0.01 2.51
CA ARG A 30 15.97 0.13 1.44
C ARG A 30 15.40 -0.08 0.04
N LYS A 31 14.60 -1.14 -0.17
CA LYS A 31 13.99 -1.44 -1.48
C LYS A 31 13.01 -0.37 -1.97
N ASN A 32 12.27 0.27 -1.06
CA ASN A 32 11.38 1.38 -1.41
C ASN A 32 12.23 2.57 -1.89
N MET A 33 13.27 2.92 -1.13
CA MET A 33 14.16 4.04 -1.46
C MET A 33 14.93 3.82 -2.75
N GLU A 34 15.42 2.61 -3.00
CA GLU A 34 16.07 2.26 -4.26
C GLU A 34 15.13 2.39 -5.46
N SER A 35 13.87 1.98 -5.30
CA SER A 35 12.87 2.10 -6.36
C SER A 35 12.52 3.56 -6.63
N PHE A 36 12.36 4.37 -5.58
CA PHE A 36 12.04 5.79 -5.72
C PHE A 36 13.21 6.57 -6.35
N ALA A 37 14.43 6.32 -5.88
CA ALA A 37 15.64 6.91 -6.44
C ALA A 37 15.83 6.52 -7.91
N ARG A 38 15.56 5.26 -8.27
CA ARG A 38 15.65 4.79 -9.66
C ARG A 38 14.69 5.53 -10.60
N LEU A 39 13.51 5.89 -10.12
CA LEU A 39 12.51 6.60 -10.92
C LEU A 39 12.56 8.12 -10.76
N GLY A 40 13.38 8.63 -9.84
CA GLY A 40 13.45 10.06 -9.54
C GLY A 40 12.20 10.61 -8.86
N ILE A 41 11.46 9.77 -8.12
CA ILE A 41 10.24 10.16 -7.41
C ILE A 41 10.46 10.30 -5.92
N MET A 42 9.63 11.13 -5.28
CA MET A 42 9.57 11.30 -3.84
C MET A 42 8.55 10.33 -3.22
N PRO A 43 8.65 10.03 -1.91
CA PRO A 43 7.66 9.22 -1.21
C PRO A 43 6.23 9.74 -1.37
N LYS A 44 6.04 11.07 -1.41
CA LYS A 44 4.72 11.68 -1.64
C LYS A 44 4.13 11.32 -3.02
N ASP A 45 4.96 11.26 -4.06
CA ASP A 45 4.51 10.94 -5.41
C ASP A 45 4.03 9.48 -5.45
N ALA A 46 4.71 8.58 -4.72
CA ALA A 46 4.25 7.20 -4.55
C ALA A 46 2.92 7.09 -3.77
N ILE A 47 2.67 7.98 -2.81
CA ILE A 47 1.40 8.05 -2.08
C ILE A 47 0.28 8.55 -3.00
N ASP A 48 0.56 9.53 -3.87
CA ASP A 48 -0.39 10.02 -4.87
C ASP A 48 -0.81 8.90 -5.84
N GLU A 49 0.13 8.04 -6.25
CA GLU A 49 -0.17 6.85 -7.06
C GLU A 49 -1.00 5.82 -6.26
N ILE A 50 -0.63 5.55 -5.00
CA ILE A 50 -1.38 4.66 -4.10
C ILE A 50 -2.82 5.13 -3.89
N TYR A 51 -3.06 6.45 -3.87
CA TYR A 51 -4.40 7.02 -3.84
C TYR A 51 -5.24 6.52 -5.02
N GLY A 52 -4.65 6.29 -6.19
CA GLY A 52 -5.33 5.80 -7.39
C GLY A 52 -5.76 4.33 -7.37
N LEU A 53 -5.36 3.53 -6.37
CA LEU A 53 -5.67 2.10 -6.31
C LEU A 53 -7.16 1.79 -6.46
N THR A 54 -7.47 0.79 -7.28
CA THR A 54 -8.82 0.22 -7.40
C THR A 54 -8.80 -1.29 -7.13
N TYR A 55 -9.97 -1.92 -7.11
CA TYR A 55 -10.07 -3.37 -7.05
C TYR A 55 -9.30 -4.10 -8.18
N LYS A 56 -9.01 -3.45 -9.31
CA LYS A 56 -8.29 -4.08 -10.42
C LYS A 56 -6.82 -4.36 -10.11
N GLU A 57 -6.23 -3.55 -9.23
CA GLU A 57 -4.83 -3.68 -8.80
C GLU A 57 -4.69 -4.63 -7.60
N TYR A 58 -5.80 -5.14 -7.06
CA TYR A 58 -5.82 -5.98 -5.88
C TYR A 58 -5.26 -7.37 -6.18
N VAL A 59 -4.29 -7.81 -5.35
CA VAL A 59 -3.64 -9.11 -5.50
C VAL A 59 -4.07 -10.07 -4.39
N ALA A 60 -3.96 -9.63 -3.13
CA ALA A 60 -4.24 -10.48 -1.98
C ALA A 60 -4.50 -9.66 -0.71
N GLY A 61 -5.27 -10.24 0.20
CA GLY A 61 -5.65 -9.59 1.45
C GLY A 61 -7.07 -9.98 1.89
N PRO A 62 -7.44 -9.69 3.14
CA PRO A 62 -6.55 -9.39 4.25
C PRO A 62 -5.65 -10.60 4.59
N GLU A 63 -4.35 -10.37 4.75
CA GLU A 63 -3.39 -11.39 5.19
C GLU A 63 -2.87 -11.13 6.60
N ILE A 64 -2.48 -12.19 7.31
CA ILE A 64 -1.80 -12.07 8.60
C ILE A 64 -0.39 -11.52 8.34
N ASP A 65 -0.02 -10.45 9.05
CA ASP A 65 1.36 -9.99 9.13
C ASP A 65 2.17 -11.04 9.89
N ARG A 66 2.92 -11.90 9.18
CA ARG A 66 3.66 -13.01 9.79
C ARG A 66 4.73 -12.56 10.78
N ASP A 67 5.28 -11.36 10.58
CA ASP A 67 6.27 -10.77 11.50
C ASP A 67 5.58 -10.24 12.77
N LYS A 68 4.30 -9.87 12.67
CA LYS A 68 3.48 -9.35 13.77
C LYS A 68 2.04 -9.89 13.69
N PRO A 69 1.80 -11.18 14.04
CA PRO A 69 0.51 -11.83 13.81
C PRO A 69 -0.68 -11.17 14.50
N GLU A 70 -0.41 -10.51 15.64
CA GLU A 70 -1.37 -9.75 16.44
C GLU A 70 -1.71 -8.37 15.87
N SER A 71 -0.99 -7.93 14.82
CA SER A 71 -1.23 -6.63 14.19
C SER A 71 -2.28 -6.69 13.08
N GLU A 72 -2.64 -5.52 12.57
CA GLU A 72 -3.66 -5.41 11.54
C GLU A 72 -3.26 -6.12 10.24
N LYS A 73 -4.29 -6.55 9.52
CA LYS A 73 -4.13 -7.35 8.31
C LYS A 73 -3.47 -6.57 7.19
N LEU A 74 -2.64 -7.26 6.42
CA LEU A 74 -1.96 -6.72 5.25
C LEU A 74 -2.83 -6.83 4.01
N TRP A 75 -2.78 -5.80 3.20
CA TRP A 75 -3.39 -5.73 1.89
C TRP A 75 -2.30 -5.52 0.84
N ILE A 76 -2.39 -6.30 -0.24
CA ILE A 76 -1.36 -6.39 -1.27
C ILE A 76 -2.00 -6.02 -2.61
N PHE A 77 -1.35 -5.08 -3.27
CA PHE A 77 -1.73 -4.59 -4.60
C PHE A 77 -0.51 -4.56 -5.51
N LYS A 78 -0.77 -4.54 -6.82
CA LYS A 78 0.23 -4.27 -7.85
C LYS A 78 -0.31 -3.26 -8.84
N MET A 79 0.47 -2.23 -9.15
CA MET A 79 0.09 -1.20 -10.11
C MET A 79 1.28 -0.77 -10.97
N MET A 80 1.00 -0.11 -12.08
CA MET A 80 2.02 0.50 -12.93
C MET A 80 2.31 1.93 -12.48
N ILE A 81 3.57 2.22 -12.11
CA ILE A 81 4.05 3.58 -11.80
C ILE A 81 5.22 3.86 -12.74
N MET A 82 5.12 4.92 -13.55
CA MET A 82 6.15 5.33 -14.53
C MET A 82 6.68 4.17 -15.40
N GLY A 83 5.80 3.28 -15.86
CA GLY A 83 6.17 2.16 -16.72
C GLY A 83 6.79 0.95 -16.00
N HIS A 84 6.82 0.96 -14.66
CA HIS A 84 7.28 -0.17 -13.86
C HIS A 84 6.14 -0.74 -13.02
N MET A 85 6.07 -2.07 -12.93
CA MET A 85 5.15 -2.73 -12.00
C MET A 85 5.66 -2.55 -10.57
N PHE A 86 4.82 -2.06 -9.67
CA PHE A 86 5.12 -1.88 -8.26
C PHE A 86 4.38 -2.91 -7.42
N TYR A 87 5.08 -3.44 -6.42
CA TYR A 87 4.48 -4.19 -5.33
C TYR A 87 4.16 -3.23 -4.18
N ILE A 88 2.88 -3.16 -3.83
CA ILE A 88 2.38 -2.32 -2.74
C ILE A 88 1.82 -3.22 -1.64
N LYS A 89 2.25 -2.96 -0.40
CA LYS A 89 1.74 -3.64 0.78
C LYS A 89 1.49 -2.65 1.90
N PHE A 90 0.26 -2.62 2.41
CA PHE A 90 -0.12 -1.71 3.49
C PHE A 90 -1.04 -2.36 4.51
N LYS A 91 -1.24 -1.67 5.64
CA LYS A 91 -2.31 -1.96 6.60
C LYS A 91 -2.86 -0.65 7.19
N ILE A 92 -4.06 -0.71 7.77
CA ILE A 92 -4.70 0.42 8.43
C ILE A 92 -4.80 0.10 9.92
N LYS A 93 -4.22 0.96 10.76
CA LYS A 93 -4.26 0.78 12.21
C LYS A 93 -5.67 1.01 12.74
N ASN A 94 -6.15 0.11 13.60
CA ASN A 94 -7.50 0.24 14.14
C ASN A 94 -7.63 1.38 15.17
N ILE A 95 -6.56 1.72 15.89
CA ILE A 95 -6.59 2.69 16.99
C ILE A 95 -6.77 4.14 16.52
N ASN A 96 -6.25 4.49 15.33
CA ASN A 96 -6.22 5.86 14.85
C ASN A 96 -6.47 5.97 13.34
N SER A 97 -6.91 4.90 12.68
CA SER A 97 -7.11 4.84 11.22
C SER A 97 -5.89 5.24 10.39
N GLN A 98 -4.67 5.17 10.96
CA GLN A 98 -3.46 5.53 10.25
C GLN A 98 -3.14 4.47 9.19
N LEU A 99 -2.85 4.93 7.97
CA LEU A 99 -2.32 4.10 6.90
C LEU A 99 -0.82 3.86 7.10
N LEU A 100 -0.42 2.59 7.18
CA LEU A 100 0.99 2.20 7.14
C LEU A 100 1.31 1.52 5.82
N VAL A 101 2.08 2.18 4.95
CA VAL A 101 2.61 1.60 3.72
C VAL A 101 3.95 0.93 4.02
N ILE A 102 3.95 -0.39 4.01
CA ILE A 102 5.08 -1.23 4.45
C ILE A 102 6.03 -1.55 3.29
N SER A 103 5.48 -1.75 2.09
CA SER A 103 6.23 -1.96 0.85
C SER A 103 5.62 -1.12 -0.25
N CYS A 104 6.47 -0.42 -0.99
CA CYS A 104 6.13 0.27 -2.22
C CYS A 104 7.43 0.33 -3.03
N HIS A 105 7.63 -0.66 -3.90
CA HIS A 105 8.86 -0.80 -4.67
C HIS A 105 8.58 -1.50 -5.99
N ILE A 106 9.50 -1.36 -6.95
CA ILE A 106 9.43 -2.08 -8.22
C ILE A 106 9.40 -3.58 -7.93
N ASP A 107 8.48 -4.27 -8.59
CA ASP A 107 8.34 -5.71 -8.59
C ASP A 107 9.26 -6.29 -9.69
N TYR A 108 10.47 -6.62 -9.29
CA TYR A 108 11.38 -7.39 -10.13
C TYR A 108 10.91 -8.84 -10.05
N ILE A 109 10.10 -9.24 -11.05
CA ILE A 109 9.61 -10.61 -11.23
C ILE A 109 10.72 -11.64 -10.97
#